data_AF-A0A497P935-F1
#
_entry.id   AF-A0A497P935-F1
#
_cell.length_a   1.000
_cell.length_b   1.000
_cell.length_c   1.000
_cell.angle_alpha   90.00
_cell.angle_beta   90.00
_cell.angle_gamma   90.00
#
_symmetry.space_group_name_H-M   'P 1'
#
loop_
_entity.id
_entity.type
_entity.pdbx_description
1 polymer ?
#
loop_
_entity_poly.entity_id
_entity_poly.type
_entity_poly.pdbx_seq_one_letter_code
_entity_poly.pdbx_strand_id
1 'polypeptide(L)'
;MLGLENAPGFVVMVDFQFPMSDVVAVIPYVLPMLFIGLTLLLYQRHLDPKERVRNLMVLVGVICLIASFLLLLYAGFGSVWWGPADLTFGSWWAFVGGLQLVTDVIFGSVAGSIGYVVLVTVLYVILARSVISPPNPDFVALRNELKEAREQAKTLSEEINKLEGEKKTLTEYLNEREDALKKMEEQLASLKEQVAQVEQEKADLEAMLKEAGEAGPVDREYEQELLETISKKDQTITRLQSEIEELKARVEAGGAPADAERIKRLEERLRECEARFENLERRAETAVEVTDSVISDLAELITQIESSGLDPAAKIALTSLVEGLGRAVGRISTKREEAAEKGPRVELIGAVMMVHEIVDGVKRLTRGASSK
;
A
#
# COMPACT_ATOMS: atom_id res chain seq x y z
N MET A 1 41.04 20.29 76.32
CA MET A 1 41.37 21.24 75.24
C MET A 1 42.54 20.67 74.46
N LEU A 2 42.25 20.02 73.33
CA LEU A 2 43.25 19.54 72.36
C LEU A 2 43.06 20.38 71.10
N GLY A 3 44.13 21.04 70.67
CA GLY A 3 44.16 21.93 69.52
C GLY A 3 43.97 21.16 68.21
N LEU A 4 42.95 21.57 67.45
CA LEU A 4 42.83 21.31 66.03
C LEU A 4 43.43 22.51 65.30
N GLU A 5 44.75 22.55 65.21
CA GLU A 5 45.45 23.50 64.34
C GLU A 5 45.45 22.96 62.90
N ASN A 6 44.86 23.75 62.01
CA ASN A 6 45.20 23.90 60.59
C ASN A 6 45.34 22.59 59.78
N ALA A 7 44.21 21.99 59.43
CA ALA A 7 44.15 21.24 58.18
C ALA A 7 44.43 22.22 57.02
N PRO A 8 45.31 21.91 56.06
CA PRO A 8 45.54 22.76 54.90
C PRO A 8 44.21 22.86 54.15
N GLY A 9 43.62 24.06 54.20
CA GLY A 9 42.40 24.36 53.45
C GLY A 9 42.62 23.99 51.99
N PHE A 10 41.61 23.39 51.37
CA PHE A 10 41.59 23.12 49.95
C PHE A 10 41.98 24.40 49.20
N VAL A 11 43.22 24.48 48.72
CA VAL A 11 43.68 25.57 47.87
C VAL A 11 42.99 25.32 46.53
N VAL A 12 42.00 26.16 46.22
CA VAL A 12 41.37 26.21 44.90
C VAL A 12 42.49 26.56 43.91
N MET A 13 43.03 25.57 43.22
CA MET A 13 44.18 25.74 42.32
C MET A 13 43.82 26.42 40.99
N VAL A 14 42.53 26.66 40.73
CA VAL A 14 42.07 27.28 39.49
C VAL A 14 41.02 28.32 39.83
N ASP A 15 41.43 29.60 39.80
CA ASP A 15 40.51 30.74 39.87
C ASP A 15 40.03 31.04 38.45
N PHE A 16 38.81 30.61 38.14
CA PHE A 16 38.16 30.97 36.88
C PHE A 16 37.65 32.40 37.01
N GLN A 17 38.42 33.37 36.49
CA GLN A 17 37.97 34.76 36.44
C GLN A 17 36.60 34.85 35.75
N PHE A 18 35.77 35.77 36.24
CA PHE A 18 34.49 36.11 35.63
C PHE A 18 34.66 36.36 34.12
N PRO A 19 33.84 35.78 33.21
CA PRO A 19 32.60 34.99 33.40
C PRO A 19 32.78 33.46 33.46
N MET A 20 34.02 32.95 33.43
CA MET A 20 34.23 31.50 33.29
C MET A 20 33.74 30.70 34.50
N SER A 21 33.77 31.28 35.71
CA SER A 21 33.20 30.66 36.92
C SER A 21 31.74 30.25 36.75
N ASP A 22 30.94 31.14 36.16
CA ASP A 22 29.49 31.00 36.09
C ASP A 22 29.09 30.04 34.98
N VAL A 23 29.83 30.06 33.87
CA VAL A 23 29.71 29.05 32.81
C VAL A 23 30.02 27.67 33.38
N VAL A 24 31.11 27.51 34.13
CA VAL A 24 31.50 26.23 34.73
C VAL A 24 30.47 25.74 35.74
N ALA A 25 29.88 26.64 36.54
CA ALA A 25 28.83 26.30 37.51
C ALA A 25 27.55 25.75 36.85
N VAL A 26 27.25 26.17 35.62
CA VAL A 26 26.03 25.81 34.91
C VAL A 26 26.18 24.53 34.05
N ILE A 27 27.41 24.11 33.74
CA ILE A 27 27.73 22.89 32.96
C ILE A 27 27.00 21.64 33.48
N PRO A 28 26.98 21.32 34.78
CA PRO A 28 26.32 20.11 35.29
C PRO A 28 24.83 20.03 34.96
N TYR A 29 24.17 21.17 34.72
CA TYR A 29 22.75 21.23 34.37
C TYR A 29 22.52 21.26 32.86
N VAL A 30 23.34 22.01 32.14
CA VAL A 30 23.23 22.21 30.69
C VAL A 30 23.54 20.93 29.92
N LEU A 31 24.58 20.19 30.31
CA LEU A 31 25.04 19.02 29.57
C LEU A 31 24.00 17.87 29.57
N PRO A 32 23.39 17.51 30.71
CA PRO A 32 22.30 16.53 30.71
C PRO A 32 21.07 17.00 29.94
N MET A 33 20.66 18.28 30.04
CA MET A 33 19.51 18.80 29.29
C MET A 33 19.74 18.78 27.78
N LEU A 34 20.93 19.16 27.32
CA LEU A 34 21.30 19.07 25.91
C LEU A 34 21.21 17.63 25.41
N PHE A 35 21.76 16.68 26.17
CA PHE A 35 21.76 15.29 25.77
C PHE A 35 20.35 14.70 25.75
N ILE A 36 19.52 14.99 26.76
CA ILE A 36 18.11 14.57 26.80
C ILE A 36 17.35 15.18 25.61
N GLY A 37 17.53 16.48 25.36
CA GLY A 37 16.88 17.19 24.27
C GLY A 37 17.22 16.61 22.90
N LEU A 38 18.52 16.39 22.63
CA LEU A 38 19.00 15.76 21.40
C LEU A 38 18.49 14.32 21.25
N THR A 39 18.53 13.53 22.32
CA THR A 39 18.08 12.14 22.30
C THR A 39 16.59 12.04 21.97
N LEU A 40 15.75 12.87 22.59
CA LEU A 40 14.31 12.92 22.30
C LEU A 40 14.02 13.35 20.86
N LEU A 41 14.76 14.33 20.34
CA LEU A 41 14.61 14.79 18.96
C LEU A 41 15.11 13.78 17.93
N LEU A 42 16.13 12.97 18.23
CA LEU A 42 16.55 11.88 17.34
C LEU A 42 15.55 10.72 17.40
N TYR A 43 15.04 10.39 18.58
CA TYR A 43 14.09 9.31 18.78
C TYR A 43 12.76 9.51 18.06
N GLN A 44 12.31 10.76 17.89
CA GLN A 44 11.05 11.09 17.21
C GLN A 44 10.93 10.48 15.79
N ARG A 45 12.07 10.24 15.11
CA ARG A 45 12.12 9.68 13.75
C ARG A 45 11.57 8.27 13.69
N HIS A 46 11.58 7.55 14.80
CA HIS A 46 11.14 6.16 14.90
C HIS A 46 9.69 6.01 15.39
N LEU A 47 8.99 7.11 15.65
CA LEU A 47 7.61 7.11 16.12
C LEU A 47 6.64 7.47 15.00
N ASP A 48 5.46 6.84 15.03
CA ASP A 48 4.43 7.03 14.02
C ASP A 48 3.97 8.49 13.95
N PRO A 49 3.76 9.07 12.75
CA PRO A 49 3.47 10.48 12.63
C PRO A 49 2.19 10.98 13.30
N LYS A 50 1.27 10.05 13.57
CA LYS A 50 -0.05 10.32 14.14
C LYS A 50 -0.10 10.16 15.66
N GLU A 51 0.99 9.73 16.30
CA GLU A 51 1.00 9.51 17.74
C GLU A 51 1.22 10.82 18.52
N ARG A 52 0.31 11.11 19.46
CA ARG A 52 0.44 12.24 20.40
C ARG A 52 1.75 12.20 21.21
N VAL A 53 2.26 10.98 21.42
CA VAL A 53 3.53 10.72 22.10
C VAL A 53 4.70 11.37 21.36
N ARG A 54 4.72 11.30 20.03
CA ARG A 54 5.76 11.94 19.21
C ARG A 54 5.78 13.45 19.43
N ASN A 55 4.63 14.10 19.33
CA ASN A 55 4.54 15.56 19.50
C ASN A 55 4.94 16.01 20.91
N LEU A 56 4.60 15.22 21.93
CA LEU A 56 5.01 15.48 23.31
C LEU A 56 6.53 15.35 23.47
N MET A 57 7.15 14.30 22.92
CA MET A 57 8.60 14.11 22.99
C MET A 57 9.37 15.21 22.28
N VAL A 58 8.87 15.67 21.13
CA VAL A 58 9.46 16.81 20.39
C VAL A 58 9.36 18.08 21.20
N LEU A 59 8.18 18.38 21.77
CA LEU A 59 7.97 19.57 22.59
C LEU A 59 8.90 19.58 23.80
N VAL A 60 9.00 18.45 24.52
CA VAL A 60 9.91 18.31 25.67
C VAL A 60 11.37 18.46 25.23
N GLY A 61 11.77 17.84 24.12
CA GLY A 61 13.12 17.95 23.59
C GLY A 61 13.51 19.39 23.23
N VAL A 62 12.61 20.12 22.57
CA VAL A 62 12.78 21.55 22.23
C VAL A 62 12.87 22.40 23.50
N ILE A 63 12.01 22.16 24.50
CA ILE A 63 12.07 22.89 25.79
C ILE A 63 13.42 22.66 26.47
N CYS A 64 13.95 21.43 26.49
CA CYS A 64 15.27 21.15 27.05
C CYS A 64 16.40 21.88 26.32
N LEU A 65 16.35 21.97 24.98
CA LEU A 65 17.32 22.74 24.20
C LEU A 65 17.22 24.25 24.43
N ILE A 66 16.01 24.80 24.50
CA ILE A 66 15.79 26.21 24.80
C ILE A 66 16.27 26.53 26.21
N ALA A 67 15.92 25.72 27.20
CA ALA A 67 16.32 25.92 28.59
C ALA A 67 17.86 25.85 28.75
N SER A 68 18.51 24.87 28.13
CA SER A 68 19.97 24.76 28.16
C SER A 68 20.68 25.91 27.45
N PHE A 69 20.16 26.34 26.30
CA PHE A 69 20.69 27.51 25.59
C PHE A 69 20.51 28.81 26.40
N LEU A 70 19.33 29.01 26.99
CA LEU A 70 19.06 30.17 27.83
C LEU A 70 19.92 30.18 29.08
N LEU A 71 20.16 29.03 29.72
CA LEU A 71 21.07 28.91 30.86
C LEU A 71 22.52 29.25 30.48
N LEU A 72 22.99 28.77 29.33
CA LEU A 72 24.33 29.06 28.83
C LEU A 72 24.50 30.54 28.47
N LEU A 73 23.53 31.11 27.75
CA LEU A 73 23.51 32.52 27.38
C LEU A 73 23.46 33.36 28.67
N TYR A 74 22.61 33.00 29.62
CA TYR A 74 22.52 33.70 30.89
C TYR A 74 23.83 33.66 31.68
N ALA A 75 24.48 32.49 31.78
CA ALA A 75 25.77 32.34 32.47
C ALA A 75 26.91 33.11 31.78
N GLY A 76 26.93 33.13 30.44
CA GLY A 76 27.96 33.82 29.66
C GLY A 76 27.80 35.34 29.60
N PHE A 77 26.56 35.84 29.61
CA PHE A 77 26.26 37.27 29.38
C PHE A 77 25.85 38.04 30.64
N GLY A 78 25.47 37.36 31.72
CA GLY A 78 24.90 37.95 32.94
C GLY A 78 25.76 38.95 33.71
N SER A 79 27.07 38.88 33.49
CA SER A 79 28.12 39.80 33.94
C SER A 79 28.10 41.25 33.44
N VAL A 80 28.18 41.38 32.12
CA VAL A 80 28.97 42.46 31.51
C VAL A 80 28.35 43.03 30.21
N TRP A 81 27.21 42.51 29.76
CA TRP A 81 26.69 42.81 28.41
C TRP A 81 25.17 43.07 28.48
N TRP A 82 24.57 44.26 28.41
CA TRP A 82 24.90 45.57 27.84
C TRP A 82 24.52 46.71 28.81
N GLY A 83 25.44 47.62 29.13
CA GLY A 83 25.09 48.96 29.60
C GLY A 83 25.55 49.33 31.02
N PRO A 84 25.35 50.61 31.41
CA PRO A 84 25.63 51.12 32.75
C PRO A 84 25.03 50.21 33.84
N ALA A 85 25.61 50.21 35.04
CA ALA A 85 25.17 49.40 36.18
C ALA A 85 23.67 49.51 36.51
N ASP A 86 22.98 50.54 36.00
CA ASP A 86 21.54 50.79 36.18
C ASP A 86 20.64 50.00 35.20
N LEU A 87 21.21 49.36 34.17
CA LEU A 87 20.50 48.55 33.17
C LEU A 87 20.60 47.04 33.43
N THR A 88 21.05 46.63 34.62
CA THR A 88 20.91 45.25 35.04
C THR A 88 19.42 44.94 35.18
N PHE A 89 18.91 43.97 34.40
CA PHE A 89 17.55 43.48 34.55
C PHE A 89 17.31 43.15 36.03
N GLY A 90 16.37 43.85 36.68
CA GLY A 90 16.14 43.82 38.14
C GLY A 90 15.76 42.45 38.74
N SER A 91 15.67 41.41 37.92
CA SER A 91 15.51 40.02 38.33
C SER A 91 16.83 39.23 38.45
N TRP A 92 18.00 39.84 38.16
CA TRP A 92 19.31 39.17 38.22
C TRP A 92 19.59 38.55 39.58
N TRP A 93 19.50 39.33 40.65
CA TRP A 93 19.73 38.84 42.01
C TRP A 93 18.71 37.80 42.46
N ALA A 94 17.44 37.93 42.03
CA ALA A 94 16.41 36.95 42.35
C ALA A 94 16.65 35.62 41.64
N PHE A 95 17.11 35.65 40.38
CA PHE A 95 17.42 34.45 39.62
C PHE A 95 18.71 33.79 40.09
N VAL A 96 19.80 34.54 40.26
CA VAL A 96 21.06 34.00 40.82
C VAL A 96 20.81 33.44 42.21
N GLY A 97 20.04 34.14 43.05
CA GLY A 97 19.60 33.62 44.34
C GLY A 97 18.76 32.35 44.22
N GLY A 98 17.87 32.26 43.25
CA GLY A 98 17.09 31.05 42.97
C GLY A 98 17.94 29.88 42.47
N LEU A 99 18.87 30.13 41.54
CA LEU A 99 19.76 29.13 40.98
C LEU A 99 20.77 28.66 42.02
N GLN A 100 21.28 29.57 42.84
CA GLN A 100 22.13 29.26 43.97
C GLN A 100 21.37 28.48 45.03
N LEU A 101 20.12 28.84 45.36
CA LEU A 101 19.28 28.03 46.25
C LEU A 101 19.09 26.60 45.71
N VAL A 102 18.82 26.45 44.41
CA VAL A 102 18.70 25.12 43.78
C VAL A 102 20.03 24.38 43.81
N THR A 103 21.14 25.08 43.57
CA THR A 103 22.50 24.53 43.64
C THR A 103 22.87 24.11 45.06
N ASP A 104 22.51 24.89 46.06
CA ASP A 104 22.76 24.61 47.47
C ASP A 104 21.88 23.45 47.96
N VAL A 105 20.64 23.36 47.50
CA VAL A 105 19.77 22.21 47.81
C VAL A 105 20.30 20.93 47.18
N ILE A 106 20.74 20.98 45.93
CA ILE A 106 21.20 19.80 45.18
C ILE A 106 22.64 19.42 45.57
N PHE A 107 23.55 20.37 45.62
CA PHE A 107 25.00 20.17 45.78
C PHE A 107 25.56 20.67 47.12
N GLY A 108 24.80 21.44 47.89
CA GLY A 108 25.22 21.86 49.23
C GLY A 108 25.23 20.71 50.26
N SER A 109 24.73 19.53 49.89
CA SER A 109 24.91 18.31 50.67
C SER A 109 25.35 17.13 49.80
N VAL A 110 26.20 16.26 50.37
CA VAL A 110 26.63 15.01 49.72
C VAL A 110 25.42 14.14 49.38
N ALA A 111 24.43 14.07 50.26
CA ALA A 111 23.19 13.31 50.03
C ALA A 111 22.39 13.84 48.82
N GLY A 112 22.25 15.17 48.70
CA GLY A 112 21.59 15.79 47.55
C GLY A 112 22.32 15.48 46.24
N SER A 113 23.64 15.54 46.24
CA SER A 113 24.45 15.30 45.04
C SER A 113 24.34 13.85 44.57
N ILE A 114 24.34 12.88 45.50
CA ILE A 114 24.11 11.46 45.21
C ILE A 114 22.69 11.25 44.67
N GLY A 115 21.68 11.88 45.30
CA GLY A 115 20.30 11.80 44.84
C GLY A 115 20.12 12.32 43.41
N TYR A 116 20.77 13.43 43.07
CA TYR A 116 20.77 13.99 41.72
C TYR A 116 21.40 13.04 40.70
N VAL A 117 22.59 12.50 40.99
CA VAL A 117 23.28 11.56 40.08
C VAL A 117 22.44 10.30 39.86
N VAL A 118 21.84 9.74 40.92
CA VAL A 118 20.96 8.56 40.80
C VAL A 118 19.74 8.90 39.94
N LEU A 119 19.10 10.04 40.17
CA LEU A 119 17.92 10.46 39.41
C LEU A 119 18.24 10.65 37.92
N VAL A 120 19.33 11.35 37.60
CA VAL A 120 19.78 11.55 36.21
C VAL A 120 20.13 10.22 35.56
N THR A 121 20.80 9.32 36.29
CA THR A 121 21.18 7.98 35.79
C THR A 121 19.94 7.13 35.50
N VAL A 122 18.96 7.09 36.41
CA VAL A 122 17.70 6.36 36.21
C VAL A 122 16.94 6.91 35.00
N LEU A 123 16.85 8.23 34.88
CA LEU A 123 16.18 8.88 33.76
C LEU A 123 16.89 8.56 32.43
N TYR A 124 18.23 8.53 32.44
CA TYR A 124 19.03 8.07 31.30
C TYR A 124 18.79 6.61 30.95
N VAL A 125 18.72 5.71 31.93
CA VAL A 125 18.46 4.28 31.69
C VAL A 125 17.07 4.08 31.08
N ILE A 126 16.06 4.82 31.53
CA ILE A 126 14.71 4.77 30.96
C ILE A 126 14.75 5.25 29.50
N LEU A 127 15.36 6.41 29.24
CA LEU A 127 15.49 6.95 27.89
C LEU A 127 16.30 6.02 26.98
N ALA A 128 17.44 5.51 27.45
CA ALA A 128 18.28 4.57 26.72
C ALA A 128 17.50 3.29 26.40
N ARG A 129 16.69 2.77 27.33
CA ARG A 129 15.82 1.62 27.06
C ARG A 129 14.78 1.96 26.00
N SER A 130 14.13 3.11 26.07
CA SER A 130 13.18 3.54 25.03
C SER A 130 13.86 3.72 23.67
N VAL A 131 15.08 4.24 23.63
CA VAL A 131 15.82 4.57 22.38
C VAL A 131 16.51 3.35 21.75
N ILE A 132 17.06 2.45 22.56
CA ILE A 132 17.75 1.23 22.12
C ILE A 132 16.75 0.13 21.74
N SER A 133 15.54 0.19 22.30
CA SER A 133 14.41 -0.64 21.87
C SER A 133 13.24 0.24 21.40
N PRO A 134 13.40 0.99 20.28
CA PRO A 134 12.22 1.49 19.59
C PRO A 134 11.38 0.27 19.23
N PRO A 135 10.03 0.34 19.27
CA PRO A 135 9.19 -0.69 18.69
C PRO A 135 9.49 -0.76 17.18
N ASN A 136 10.47 -1.62 16.85
CA ASN A 136 10.98 -2.03 15.54
C ASN A 136 10.41 -1.21 14.35
N PRO A 137 11.14 -0.19 13.86
CA PRO A 137 10.65 0.73 12.82
C PRO A 137 10.24 0.03 11.52
N ASP A 138 10.87 -1.10 11.20
CA ASP A 138 10.53 -1.90 10.02
C ASP A 138 9.13 -2.50 10.10
N PHE A 139 8.67 -2.95 11.26
CA PHE A 139 7.31 -3.50 11.39
C PHE A 139 6.24 -2.42 11.26
N VAL A 140 6.54 -1.17 11.61
CA VAL A 140 5.58 -0.07 11.45
C VAL A 140 5.44 0.29 9.97
N ALA A 141 6.55 0.40 9.23
CA ALA A 141 6.54 0.58 7.79
C ALA A 141 5.85 -0.58 7.08
N LEU A 142 6.25 -1.82 7.37
CA LEU A 142 5.65 -3.04 6.81
C LEU A 142 4.16 -3.17 7.15
N ARG A 143 3.73 -2.76 8.35
CA ARG A 143 2.31 -2.79 8.72
C ARG A 143 1.49 -1.77 7.95
N ASN A 144 2.05 -0.59 7.70
CA ASN A 144 1.39 0.43 6.89
C ASN A 144 1.32 -0.01 5.42
N GLU A 145 2.40 -0.56 4.86
CA GLU A 145 2.42 -1.14 3.53
C GLU A 145 1.45 -2.31 3.39
N LEU A 146 1.39 -3.22 4.38
CA LEU A 146 0.42 -4.33 4.40
C LEU A 146 -1.02 -3.82 4.46
N LYS A 147 -1.26 -2.75 5.21
CA LYS A 147 -2.59 -2.14 5.31
C LYS A 147 -2.99 -1.50 3.98
N GLU A 148 -2.08 -0.77 3.35
CA GLU A 148 -2.30 -0.16 2.04
C GLU A 148 -2.52 -1.21 0.96
N ALA A 149 -1.69 -2.26 0.91
CA ALA A 149 -1.88 -3.40 0.00
C ALA A 149 -3.22 -4.10 0.23
N ARG A 150 -3.67 -4.24 1.49
CA ARG A 150 -4.98 -4.83 1.82
C ARG A 150 -6.15 -3.93 1.38
N GLU A 151 -6.02 -2.63 1.52
CA GLU A 151 -7.03 -1.68 1.03
C GLU A 151 -7.10 -1.71 -0.50
N GLN A 152 -5.95 -1.69 -1.19
CA GLN A 152 -5.89 -1.84 -2.65
C GLN A 152 -6.49 -3.18 -3.13
N ALA A 153 -6.19 -4.29 -2.45
CA ALA A 153 -6.77 -5.59 -2.76
C ALA A 153 -8.30 -5.60 -2.58
N LYS A 154 -8.82 -4.89 -1.58
CA LYS A 154 -10.26 -4.75 -1.38
C LYS A 154 -10.90 -3.94 -2.51
N THR A 155 -10.29 -2.84 -2.94
CA THR A 155 -10.80 -2.03 -4.06
C THR A 155 -10.82 -2.82 -5.37
N LEU A 156 -9.76 -3.60 -5.64
CA LEU A 156 -9.71 -4.47 -6.82
C LEU A 156 -10.78 -5.56 -6.77
N SER A 157 -11.03 -6.15 -5.59
CA SER A 157 -12.10 -7.13 -5.42
C SER A 157 -13.50 -6.52 -5.67
N GLU A 158 -13.72 -5.28 -5.27
CA GLU A 158 -14.98 -4.56 -5.53
C GLU A 158 -15.15 -4.26 -7.03
N GLU A 159 -14.07 -3.86 -7.72
CA GLU A 159 -14.08 -3.65 -9.17
C GLU A 159 -14.33 -4.94 -9.96
N ILE A 160 -13.74 -6.06 -9.55
CA ILE A 160 -13.98 -7.38 -10.17
C ILE A 160 -15.45 -7.77 -10.04
N ASN A 161 -16.03 -7.65 -8.84
CA ASN A 161 -17.44 -7.97 -8.62
C ASN A 161 -18.37 -7.10 -9.49
N LYS A 162 -18.02 -5.83 -9.68
CA LYS A 162 -18.77 -4.93 -10.56
C LYS A 162 -18.67 -5.35 -12.03
N LEU A 163 -17.47 -5.69 -12.50
CA LEU A 163 -17.23 -6.17 -13.87
C LEU A 163 -17.92 -7.52 -14.14
N GLU A 164 -17.95 -8.43 -13.18
CA GLU A 164 -18.71 -9.67 -13.29
C GLU A 164 -20.22 -9.41 -13.39
N GLY A 165 -20.73 -8.46 -12.60
CA GLY A 165 -22.11 -8.00 -12.70
C GLY A 165 -22.43 -7.42 -14.08
N GLU A 166 -21.59 -6.51 -14.59
CA GLU A 166 -21.74 -5.93 -15.93
C GLU A 166 -21.68 -7.01 -17.02
N LYS A 167 -20.76 -7.98 -16.92
CA LYS A 167 -20.67 -9.12 -17.84
C LYS A 167 -21.97 -9.93 -17.86
N LYS A 168 -22.55 -10.24 -16.70
CA LYS A 168 -23.81 -10.97 -16.61
C LYS A 168 -24.96 -10.21 -17.30
N THR A 169 -25.08 -8.90 -17.03
CA THR A 169 -26.10 -8.06 -17.68
C THR A 169 -25.92 -7.96 -19.19
N LEU A 170 -24.67 -7.92 -19.66
CA LEU A 170 -24.36 -7.92 -21.10
C LEU A 170 -24.72 -9.24 -21.75
N THR A 171 -24.45 -10.37 -21.10
CA THR A 171 -24.85 -11.69 -21.60
C THR A 171 -26.37 -11.81 -21.68
N GLU A 172 -27.10 -11.32 -20.68
CA GLU A 172 -28.57 -11.30 -20.71
C GLU A 172 -29.09 -10.42 -21.86
N TYR A 173 -28.52 -9.23 -22.05
CA TYR A 173 -28.88 -8.34 -23.16
C TYR A 173 -28.58 -8.95 -24.54
N LEU A 174 -27.46 -9.66 -24.68
CA LEU A 174 -27.10 -10.36 -25.91
C LEU A 174 -28.10 -11.46 -26.24
N ASN A 175 -28.47 -12.27 -25.26
CA ASN A 175 -29.47 -13.33 -25.44
C ASN A 175 -30.84 -12.75 -25.84
N GLU A 176 -31.29 -11.67 -25.19
CA GLU A 176 -32.53 -10.99 -25.56
C GLU A 176 -32.50 -10.45 -27.00
N ARG A 177 -31.35 -9.93 -27.43
CA ARG A 177 -31.14 -9.44 -28.80
C ARG A 177 -31.13 -10.57 -29.81
N GLU A 178 -30.46 -11.69 -29.52
CA GLU A 178 -30.46 -12.88 -30.38
C GLU A 178 -31.86 -13.46 -30.55
N ASP A 179 -32.64 -13.54 -29.47
CA ASP A 179 -34.01 -14.04 -29.53
C ASP A 179 -34.93 -13.09 -30.33
N ALA A 180 -34.75 -11.77 -30.17
CA ALA A 180 -35.47 -10.79 -30.97
C ALA A 180 -35.11 -10.89 -32.47
N LEU A 181 -33.84 -11.16 -32.78
CA LEU A 181 -33.35 -11.31 -34.16
C LEU A 181 -33.92 -12.58 -34.81
N LYS A 182 -33.90 -13.72 -34.11
CA LYS A 182 -34.55 -14.96 -34.56
C LYS A 182 -36.03 -14.77 -34.87
N LYS A 183 -36.75 -14.06 -33.98
CA LYS A 183 -38.17 -13.77 -34.20
C LYS A 183 -38.41 -12.92 -35.44
N MET A 184 -37.54 -11.93 -35.70
CA MET A 184 -37.59 -11.11 -36.92
C MET A 184 -37.29 -11.94 -38.17
N GLU A 185 -36.32 -12.86 -38.11
CA GLU A 185 -36.01 -13.78 -39.21
C GLU A 185 -37.18 -14.73 -39.52
N GLU A 186 -37.84 -15.28 -38.50
CA GLU A 186 -39.03 -16.11 -38.65
C GLU A 186 -40.19 -15.32 -39.29
N GLN A 187 -40.41 -14.08 -38.86
CA GLN A 187 -41.42 -13.19 -39.46
C GLN A 187 -41.11 -12.90 -40.93
N LEU A 188 -39.85 -12.65 -41.27
CA LEU A 188 -39.41 -12.39 -42.64
C LEU A 188 -39.59 -13.65 -43.52
N ALA A 189 -39.29 -14.83 -42.99
CA ALA A 189 -39.52 -16.10 -43.69
C ALA A 189 -41.02 -16.33 -43.97
N SER A 190 -41.88 -16.12 -42.97
CA SER A 190 -43.34 -16.25 -43.14
C SER A 190 -43.90 -15.25 -44.17
N LEU A 191 -43.44 -14.00 -44.14
CA LEU A 191 -43.84 -12.97 -45.12
C LEU A 191 -43.42 -13.33 -46.54
N LYS A 192 -42.21 -13.87 -46.74
CA LYS A 192 -41.76 -14.35 -48.05
C LYS A 192 -42.63 -15.49 -48.57
N GLU A 193 -43.03 -16.40 -47.70
CA GLU A 193 -43.91 -17.52 -48.08
C GLU A 193 -45.31 -17.02 -48.47
N GLN A 194 -45.86 -16.06 -47.73
CA GLN A 194 -47.13 -15.41 -48.09
C GLN A 194 -47.05 -14.68 -49.43
N VAL A 195 -45.97 -13.95 -49.71
CA VAL A 195 -45.76 -13.30 -51.02
C VAL A 195 -45.71 -14.35 -52.13
N ALA A 196 -44.98 -15.45 -51.95
CA ALA A 196 -44.90 -16.52 -52.95
C ALA A 196 -46.26 -17.16 -53.24
N GLN A 197 -47.08 -17.40 -52.21
CA GLN A 197 -48.44 -17.90 -52.37
C GLN A 197 -49.33 -16.92 -53.14
N VAL A 198 -49.29 -15.63 -52.80
CA VAL A 198 -50.11 -14.62 -53.48
C VAL A 198 -49.66 -14.41 -54.93
N GLU A 199 -48.35 -14.47 -55.21
CA GLU A 199 -47.82 -14.44 -56.58
C GLU A 199 -48.29 -15.64 -57.41
N GLN A 200 -48.33 -16.83 -56.82
CA GLN A 200 -48.79 -18.03 -57.50
C GLN A 200 -50.30 -18.00 -57.77
N GLU A 201 -51.11 -17.60 -56.79
CA GLU A 201 -52.56 -17.39 -56.99
C GLU A 201 -52.84 -16.31 -58.05
N LYS A 202 -52.01 -15.26 -58.12
CA LYS A 202 -52.11 -14.24 -59.17
C LYS A 202 -51.83 -14.86 -60.54
N ALA A 203 -50.78 -15.68 -60.66
CA ALA A 203 -50.44 -16.33 -61.92
C ALA A 203 -51.56 -17.27 -62.41
N ASP A 204 -52.17 -18.00 -61.50
CA ASP A 204 -53.32 -18.87 -61.79
C ASP A 204 -54.54 -18.05 -62.26
N LEU A 205 -54.83 -16.92 -61.61
CA LEU A 205 -55.91 -16.01 -62.03
C LEU A 205 -55.63 -15.35 -63.40
N GLU A 206 -54.39 -14.96 -63.68
CA GLU A 206 -53.99 -14.44 -64.99
C GLU A 206 -54.13 -15.51 -66.10
N ALA A 207 -53.84 -16.77 -65.79
CA ALA A 207 -54.05 -17.89 -66.70
C ALA A 207 -55.55 -18.11 -66.96
N MET A 208 -56.39 -18.12 -65.93
CA MET A 208 -57.85 -18.20 -66.07
C MET A 208 -58.43 -17.04 -66.90
N LEU A 209 -57.92 -15.83 -66.72
CA LEU A 209 -58.34 -14.66 -67.50
C LEU A 209 -57.99 -14.82 -68.99
N LYS A 210 -56.80 -15.34 -69.32
CA LYS A 210 -56.41 -15.64 -70.71
C LYS A 210 -57.30 -16.72 -71.33
N GLU A 211 -57.58 -17.78 -70.59
CA GLU A 211 -58.42 -18.88 -71.05
C GLU A 211 -59.89 -18.42 -71.26
N ALA A 212 -60.39 -17.54 -70.40
CA ALA A 212 -61.69 -16.88 -70.56
C ALA A 212 -61.72 -15.91 -71.76
N GLY A 213 -60.62 -15.21 -72.06
CA GLY A 213 -60.53 -14.33 -73.24
C GLY A 213 -60.52 -15.09 -74.59
N GLU A 214 -60.09 -16.36 -74.60
CA GLU A 214 -60.04 -17.22 -75.78
C GLU A 214 -61.37 -17.97 -76.05
N ALA A 215 -62.17 -18.23 -75.00
CA ALA A 215 -63.54 -18.70 -75.13
C ALA A 215 -64.46 -17.49 -75.43
N GLY A 216 -65.11 -17.43 -76.59
CA GLY A 216 -65.92 -16.26 -76.99
C GLY A 216 -67.05 -15.85 -76.02
N PRO A 217 -67.84 -14.82 -76.37
CA PRO A 217 -68.12 -13.68 -75.48
C PRO A 217 -68.44 -14.09 -74.03
N VAL A 218 -67.41 -14.08 -73.18
CA VAL A 218 -67.57 -14.18 -71.73
C VAL A 218 -68.27 -12.93 -71.21
N ASP A 219 -69.12 -13.11 -70.20
CA ASP A 219 -69.76 -12.00 -69.46
C ASP A 219 -68.69 -11.01 -69.02
N ARG A 220 -68.74 -9.78 -69.55
CA ARG A 220 -67.79 -8.69 -69.23
C ARG A 220 -67.66 -8.44 -67.72
N GLU A 221 -68.69 -8.78 -66.94
CA GLU A 221 -68.70 -8.69 -65.49
C GLU A 221 -67.69 -9.65 -64.83
N TYR A 222 -67.55 -10.87 -65.35
CA TYR A 222 -66.60 -11.87 -64.81
C TYR A 222 -65.14 -11.48 -65.09
N GLU A 223 -64.88 -10.94 -66.28
CA GLU A 223 -63.55 -10.42 -66.66
C GLU A 223 -63.17 -9.19 -65.82
N GLN A 224 -64.13 -8.31 -65.53
CA GLN A 224 -63.95 -7.18 -64.62
C GLN A 224 -63.66 -7.61 -63.18
N GLU A 225 -64.37 -8.61 -62.66
CA GLU A 225 -64.17 -9.13 -61.31
C GLU A 225 -62.78 -9.77 -61.13
N LEU A 226 -62.30 -10.50 -62.15
CA LEU A 226 -60.95 -11.06 -62.17
C LEU A 226 -59.88 -9.95 -62.20
N LEU A 227 -60.06 -8.91 -63.02
CA LEU A 227 -59.13 -7.76 -63.07
C LEU A 227 -59.10 -6.99 -61.75
N GLU A 228 -60.24 -6.78 -61.11
CA GLU A 228 -60.29 -6.15 -59.79
C GLU A 228 -59.56 -6.98 -58.73
N THR A 229 -59.73 -8.31 -58.77
CA THR A 229 -59.08 -9.25 -57.85
C THR A 229 -57.56 -9.26 -58.05
N ILE A 230 -57.09 -9.27 -59.30
CA ILE A 230 -55.67 -9.14 -59.63
C ILE A 230 -55.11 -7.82 -59.10
N SER A 231 -55.81 -6.69 -59.30
CA SER A 231 -55.34 -5.39 -58.81
C SER A 231 -55.24 -5.33 -57.28
N LYS A 232 -56.19 -5.95 -56.56
CA LYS A 232 -56.13 -6.06 -55.09
C LYS A 232 -54.96 -6.92 -54.63
N LYS A 233 -54.67 -8.02 -55.33
CA LYS A 233 -53.50 -8.86 -55.05
C LYS A 233 -52.19 -8.12 -55.33
N ASP A 234 -52.10 -7.33 -56.40
CA ASP A 234 -50.93 -6.49 -56.70
C ASP A 234 -50.67 -5.44 -55.62
N GLN A 235 -51.72 -4.79 -55.12
CA GLN A 235 -51.60 -3.87 -53.99
C GLN A 235 -51.11 -4.60 -52.73
N THR A 236 -51.56 -5.83 -52.50
CA THR A 236 -51.14 -6.66 -51.37
C THR A 236 -49.66 -7.05 -51.48
N ILE A 237 -49.22 -7.52 -52.65
CA ILE A 237 -47.80 -7.86 -52.92
C ILE A 237 -46.91 -6.64 -52.69
N THR A 238 -47.29 -5.47 -53.23
CA THR A 238 -46.51 -4.23 -53.09
C THR A 238 -46.35 -3.84 -51.61
N ARG A 239 -47.43 -3.99 -50.82
CA ARG A 239 -47.39 -3.73 -49.37
C ARG A 239 -46.48 -4.72 -48.65
N LEU A 240 -46.63 -6.02 -48.88
CA LEU A 240 -45.78 -7.04 -48.24
C LEU A 240 -44.31 -6.89 -48.62
N GLN A 241 -44.00 -6.53 -49.87
CA GLN A 241 -42.63 -6.22 -50.31
C GLN A 241 -42.04 -5.02 -49.55
N SER A 242 -42.84 -3.97 -49.32
CA SER A 242 -42.40 -2.82 -48.52
C SER A 242 -42.15 -3.18 -47.06
N GLU A 243 -42.99 -4.03 -46.45
CA GLU A 243 -42.79 -4.54 -45.09
C GLU A 243 -41.54 -5.44 -44.98
N ILE A 244 -41.25 -6.25 -46.00
CA ILE A 244 -40.02 -7.05 -46.07
C ILE A 244 -38.78 -6.14 -46.15
N GLU A 245 -38.78 -5.11 -47.00
CA GLU A 245 -37.65 -4.16 -47.09
C GLU A 245 -37.41 -3.44 -45.75
N GLU A 246 -38.47 -2.99 -45.08
CA GLU A 246 -38.35 -2.31 -43.78
C GLU A 246 -37.82 -3.26 -42.69
N LEU A 247 -38.29 -4.50 -42.65
CA LEU A 247 -37.77 -5.52 -41.72
C LEU A 247 -36.32 -5.88 -42.02
N LYS A 248 -35.95 -5.99 -43.30
CA LYS A 248 -34.56 -6.26 -43.72
C LYS A 248 -33.63 -5.14 -43.27
N ALA A 249 -34.05 -3.88 -43.46
CA ALA A 249 -33.30 -2.72 -42.99
C ALA A 249 -33.15 -2.70 -41.45
N ARG A 250 -34.20 -3.12 -40.71
CA ARG A 250 -34.13 -3.24 -39.24
C ARG A 250 -33.21 -4.37 -38.77
N VAL A 251 -33.19 -5.51 -39.46
CA VAL A 251 -32.26 -6.61 -39.19
C VAL A 251 -30.81 -6.20 -39.47
N GLU A 252 -30.55 -5.53 -40.60
CA GLU A 252 -29.22 -5.02 -40.95
C GLU A 252 -28.74 -3.89 -40.01
N ALA A 253 -29.63 -2.99 -39.59
CA ALA A 253 -29.31 -1.95 -38.60
C ALA A 253 -29.11 -2.51 -37.18
N GLY A 254 -29.78 -3.61 -36.84
CA GLY A 254 -29.60 -4.32 -35.57
C GLY A 254 -28.25 -5.03 -35.44
N GLY A 255 -27.54 -5.26 -36.55
CA GLY A 255 -26.21 -5.89 -36.60
C GLY A 255 -25.01 -4.94 -36.69
N ALA A 256 -25.18 -3.62 -36.49
CA ALA A 256 -24.19 -2.61 -36.87
C ALA A 256 -23.26 -2.13 -35.70
N PRO A 257 -22.12 -1.48 -36.00
CA PRO A 257 -20.75 -1.64 -35.45
C PRO A 257 -20.48 -1.23 -34.00
N ALA A 258 -21.48 -0.77 -33.26
CA ALA A 258 -21.31 -0.34 -31.86
C ALA A 258 -20.89 -1.51 -30.94
N ASP A 259 -21.40 -2.71 -31.22
CA ASP A 259 -21.01 -3.93 -30.50
C ASP A 259 -19.65 -4.45 -30.95
N ALA A 260 -19.28 -4.31 -32.23
CA ALA A 260 -17.96 -4.70 -32.73
C ALA A 260 -16.83 -3.89 -32.10
N GLU A 261 -17.01 -2.57 -31.92
CA GLU A 261 -16.04 -1.73 -31.21
C GLU A 261 -15.94 -2.08 -29.72
N ARG A 262 -17.08 -2.41 -29.09
CA ARG A 262 -17.14 -2.78 -27.67
C ARG A 262 -16.52 -4.15 -27.42
N ILE A 263 -16.76 -5.12 -28.31
CA ILE A 263 -16.12 -6.44 -28.32
C ILE A 263 -14.61 -6.28 -28.48
N LYS A 264 -14.15 -5.46 -29.43
CA LYS A 264 -12.72 -5.21 -29.64
C LYS A 264 -12.02 -4.62 -28.41
N ARG A 265 -12.67 -3.67 -27.70
CA ARG A 265 -12.15 -3.13 -26.43
C ARG A 265 -12.12 -4.18 -25.32
N LEU A 266 -13.11 -5.07 -25.27
CA LEU A 266 -13.14 -6.16 -24.29
C LEU A 266 -12.05 -7.20 -24.58
N GLU A 267 -11.82 -7.54 -25.84
CA GLU A 267 -10.73 -8.42 -26.28
C GLU A 267 -9.35 -7.83 -25.94
N GLU A 268 -9.14 -6.53 -26.15
CA GLU A 268 -7.90 -5.84 -25.76
C GLU A 268 -7.67 -5.89 -24.24
N ARG A 269 -8.71 -5.63 -23.43
CA ARG A 269 -8.64 -5.74 -21.97
C ARG A 269 -8.37 -7.17 -21.50
N LEU A 270 -8.96 -8.16 -22.17
CA LEU A 270 -8.77 -9.56 -21.85
C LEU A 270 -7.32 -9.98 -22.15
N ARG A 271 -6.77 -9.59 -23.31
CA ARG A 271 -5.35 -9.76 -23.64
C ARG A 271 -4.42 -9.08 -22.65
N GLU A 272 -4.74 -7.86 -22.20
CA GLU A 272 -3.94 -7.17 -21.20
C GLU A 272 -3.94 -7.92 -19.87
N CYS A 273 -5.10 -8.44 -19.46
CA CYS A 273 -5.23 -9.30 -18.28
C CYS A 273 -4.42 -10.60 -18.42
N GLU A 274 -4.52 -11.30 -19.55
CA GLU A 274 -3.76 -12.53 -19.82
C GLU A 274 -2.24 -12.26 -19.75
N ALA A 275 -1.76 -11.17 -20.35
CA ALA A 275 -0.36 -10.78 -20.30
C ALA A 275 0.11 -10.47 -18.88
N ARG A 276 -0.75 -9.85 -18.05
CA ARG A 276 -0.46 -9.62 -16.62
C ARG A 276 -0.39 -10.94 -15.85
N PHE A 277 -1.28 -11.89 -16.12
CA PHE A 277 -1.24 -13.23 -15.52
C PHE A 277 0.02 -13.99 -15.90
N GLU A 278 0.39 -14.02 -17.17
CA GLU A 278 1.63 -14.67 -17.63
C GLU A 278 2.88 -14.05 -16.98
N ASN A 279 2.90 -12.72 -16.81
CA ASN A 279 3.99 -12.03 -16.11
C ASN A 279 4.05 -12.42 -14.62
N LEU A 280 2.89 -12.51 -13.95
CA LEU A 280 2.81 -12.93 -12.56
C LEU A 280 3.19 -14.40 -12.38
N GLU A 281 2.85 -15.26 -13.33
CA GLU A 281 3.25 -16.67 -13.35
C GLU A 281 4.77 -16.82 -13.49
N ARG A 282 5.39 -16.13 -14.46
CA ARG A 282 6.86 -16.08 -14.58
C ARG A 282 7.54 -15.53 -13.32
N ARG A 283 6.96 -14.51 -12.69
CA ARG A 283 7.49 -13.97 -11.41
C ARG A 283 7.34 -14.98 -10.28
N ALA A 284 6.27 -15.76 -10.25
CA ALA A 284 6.08 -16.81 -9.27
C ALA A 284 7.08 -17.96 -9.48
N GLU A 285 7.32 -18.38 -10.72
CA GLU A 285 8.36 -19.36 -11.07
C GLU A 285 9.75 -18.85 -10.64
N THR A 286 10.08 -17.60 -10.96
CA THR A 286 11.34 -16.97 -10.54
C THR A 286 11.45 -16.94 -9.01
N ALA A 287 10.36 -16.60 -8.30
CA ALA A 287 10.37 -16.58 -6.84
C ALA A 287 10.56 -17.98 -6.24
N VAL A 288 10.07 -19.03 -6.89
CA VAL A 288 10.31 -20.43 -6.47
C VAL A 288 11.77 -20.82 -6.66
N GLU A 289 12.35 -20.53 -7.82
CA GLU A 289 13.78 -20.80 -8.07
C GLU A 289 14.67 -20.06 -7.05
N VAL A 290 14.34 -18.80 -6.74
CA VAL A 290 15.05 -18.04 -5.71
C VAL A 290 14.81 -18.65 -4.32
N THR A 291 13.61 -19.12 -4.01
CA THR A 291 13.31 -19.78 -2.73
C THR A 291 14.11 -21.06 -2.55
N ASP A 292 14.22 -21.88 -3.59
CA ASP A 292 15.02 -23.11 -3.56
C ASP A 292 16.53 -22.80 -3.42
N SER A 293 17.01 -21.76 -4.11
CA SER A 293 18.37 -21.24 -3.93
C SER A 293 18.62 -20.77 -2.50
N VAL A 294 17.66 -20.04 -1.90
CA VAL A 294 17.75 -19.55 -0.51
C VAL A 294 17.74 -20.70 0.49
N ILE A 295 16.93 -21.73 0.27
CA ILE A 295 16.92 -22.94 1.11
C ILE A 295 18.28 -23.64 1.05
N SER A 296 18.87 -23.76 -0.15
CA SER A 296 20.22 -24.31 -0.33
C SER A 296 21.27 -23.48 0.41
N ASP A 297 21.23 -22.15 0.28
CA ASP A 297 22.13 -21.21 0.96
C ASP A 297 22.01 -21.28 2.49
N LEU A 298 20.80 -21.44 3.02
CA LEU A 298 20.54 -21.61 4.45
C LEU A 298 21.14 -22.92 4.97
N ALA A 299 21.03 -24.01 4.20
CA ALA A 299 21.63 -25.30 4.56
C ALA A 299 23.17 -25.22 4.60
N GLU A 300 23.78 -24.55 3.61
CA GLU A 300 25.22 -24.32 3.59
C GLU A 300 25.68 -23.44 4.77
N LEU A 301 24.90 -22.40 5.10
CA LEU A 301 25.15 -21.54 6.26
C LEU A 301 25.16 -22.31 7.58
N ILE A 302 24.24 -23.26 7.77
CA ILE A 302 24.24 -24.13 8.95
C ILE A 302 25.57 -24.90 9.04
N THR A 303 26.01 -25.49 7.92
CA THR A 303 27.30 -26.22 7.86
C THR A 303 28.49 -25.29 8.14
N GLN A 304 28.46 -24.05 7.67
CA GLN A 304 29.50 -23.03 7.95
C GLN A 304 29.49 -22.57 9.41
N ILE A 305 28.33 -22.42 10.03
CA ILE A 305 28.21 -22.08 11.47
C ILE A 305 28.75 -23.21 12.33
N GLU A 306 28.39 -24.46 12.02
CA GLU A 306 28.84 -25.65 12.75
C GLU A 306 30.36 -25.82 12.69
N SER A 307 30.96 -25.56 11.53
CA SER A 307 32.41 -25.64 11.30
C SER A 307 33.20 -24.40 11.76
N SER A 308 32.54 -23.30 12.13
CA SER A 308 33.21 -22.07 12.58
C SER A 308 33.90 -22.19 13.95
N GLY A 309 34.79 -21.25 14.29
CA GLY A 309 35.42 -21.15 15.62
C GLY A 309 34.55 -20.53 16.72
N LEU A 310 33.24 -20.38 16.49
CA LEU A 310 32.33 -19.74 17.45
C LEU A 310 32.16 -20.55 18.74
N ASP A 311 31.86 -19.85 19.84
CA ASP A 311 31.42 -20.43 21.11
C ASP A 311 30.25 -21.41 20.86
N PRO A 312 30.26 -22.62 21.46
CA PRO A 312 29.14 -23.56 21.43
C PRO A 312 27.75 -22.94 21.64
N ALA A 313 27.60 -21.99 22.56
CA ALA A 313 26.33 -21.30 22.81
C ALA A 313 25.91 -20.40 21.63
N ALA A 314 26.87 -19.71 21.01
CA ALA A 314 26.64 -18.90 19.82
C ALA A 314 26.32 -19.75 18.58
N LYS A 315 26.95 -20.92 18.44
CA LYS A 315 26.62 -21.88 17.38
C LYS A 315 25.17 -22.37 17.49
N ILE A 316 24.75 -22.80 18.68
CA ILE A 316 23.37 -23.27 18.91
C ILE A 316 22.35 -22.15 18.64
N ALA A 317 22.63 -20.92 19.09
CA ALA A 317 21.76 -19.77 18.85
C ALA A 317 21.64 -19.42 17.36
N LEU A 318 22.75 -19.42 16.61
CA LEU A 318 22.73 -19.11 15.17
C LEU A 318 22.11 -20.24 14.34
N THR A 319 22.42 -21.51 14.64
CA THR A 319 21.81 -22.65 13.94
C THR A 319 20.30 -22.68 14.15
N SER A 320 19.82 -22.47 15.37
CA SER A 320 18.37 -22.42 15.65
C SER A 320 17.65 -21.26 14.97
N LEU A 321 18.33 -20.11 14.80
CA LEU A 321 17.82 -18.97 14.06
C LEU A 321 17.72 -19.28 12.56
N VAL A 322 18.76 -19.89 11.98
CA VAL A 322 18.79 -20.28 10.56
C VAL A 322 17.78 -21.40 10.27
N GLU A 323 17.63 -22.38 11.15
CA GLU A 323 16.57 -23.40 11.06
C GLU A 323 15.16 -22.81 11.19
N GLY A 324 14.98 -21.84 12.10
CA GLY A 324 13.73 -21.09 12.26
C GLY A 324 13.36 -20.33 10.98
N LEU A 325 14.35 -19.74 10.33
CA LEU A 325 14.22 -19.08 9.03
C LEU A 325 13.85 -20.08 7.93
N GLY A 326 14.56 -21.20 7.85
CA GLY A 326 14.28 -22.28 6.89
C GLY A 326 12.87 -22.86 7.03
N ARG A 327 12.37 -23.04 8.26
CA ARG A 327 10.97 -23.46 8.52
C ARG A 327 9.95 -22.38 8.20
N ALA A 328 10.29 -21.10 8.29
CA ALA A 328 9.41 -20.01 7.90
C ALA A 328 9.26 -19.96 6.37
N VAL A 329 10.38 -20.05 5.65
CA VAL A 329 10.43 -20.09 4.18
C VAL A 329 9.77 -21.36 3.63
N GLY A 330 10.04 -22.52 4.22
CA GLY A 330 9.43 -23.79 3.84
C GLY A 330 7.91 -23.81 3.98
N ARG A 331 7.35 -23.17 5.04
CA ARG A 331 5.89 -23.02 5.23
C ARG A 331 5.22 -22.11 4.20
N ILE A 332 5.97 -21.17 3.64
CA ILE A 332 5.51 -20.29 2.57
C ILE A 332 5.49 -21.04 1.23
N SER A 333 6.49 -21.89 0.98
CA SER A 333 6.60 -22.74 -0.22
C SER A 333 5.61 -23.92 -0.24
N THR A 334 5.39 -24.61 0.87
CA THR A 334 4.50 -25.81 0.95
C THR A 334 3.01 -25.50 0.95
N LYS A 335 2.57 -24.26 1.21
CA LYS A 335 1.15 -23.85 1.15
C LYS A 335 0.54 -23.83 -0.26
N ARG A 336 1.27 -24.33 -1.26
CA ARG A 336 0.89 -24.45 -2.67
C ARG A 336 -0.22 -25.48 -2.92
N GLU A 337 -0.27 -26.60 -2.20
CA GLU A 337 -1.23 -27.68 -2.51
C GLU A 337 -2.67 -27.38 -2.08
N GLU A 338 -2.89 -26.52 -1.08
CA GLU A 338 -4.23 -26.18 -0.58
C GLU A 338 -4.78 -24.86 -1.16
N ALA A 339 -3.98 -24.09 -1.92
CA ALA A 339 -4.30 -22.70 -2.27
C ALA A 339 -4.28 -22.41 -3.78
N ALA A 340 -4.41 -23.43 -4.64
CA ALA A 340 -4.51 -23.28 -6.09
C ALA A 340 -5.69 -22.39 -6.55
N GLU A 341 -6.65 -22.09 -5.68
CA GLU A 341 -7.84 -21.29 -5.99
C GLU A 341 -7.69 -19.76 -5.84
N LYS A 342 -6.60 -19.23 -5.26
CA LYS A 342 -6.52 -17.80 -4.93
C LYS A 342 -5.20 -17.13 -5.37
N GLY A 343 -4.97 -17.09 -6.68
CA GLY A 343 -4.09 -16.14 -7.38
C GLY A 343 -2.60 -16.08 -6.94
N PRO A 344 -1.75 -15.40 -7.73
CA PRO A 344 -0.33 -15.27 -7.41
C PRO A 344 -0.11 -14.28 -6.26
N ARG A 345 0.54 -14.73 -5.18
CA ARG A 345 0.74 -13.97 -3.95
C ARG A 345 2.05 -13.17 -3.97
N VAL A 346 1.92 -11.83 -4.03
CA VAL A 346 3.02 -10.85 -3.90
C VAL A 346 3.78 -10.99 -2.56
N GLU A 347 3.15 -11.59 -1.55
CA GLU A 347 3.72 -11.86 -0.22
C GLU A 347 4.98 -12.74 -0.23
N LEU A 348 5.16 -13.57 -1.26
CA LEU A 348 6.31 -14.48 -1.37
C LEU A 348 7.62 -13.72 -1.66
N ILE A 349 7.54 -12.64 -2.46
CA ILE A 349 8.70 -11.87 -2.91
C ILE A 349 9.31 -11.08 -1.73
N GLY A 350 8.46 -10.43 -0.91
CA GLY A 350 8.92 -9.68 0.26
C GLY A 350 9.54 -10.59 1.33
N ALA A 351 8.97 -11.78 1.53
CA ALA A 351 9.51 -12.76 2.47
C ALA A 351 10.91 -13.26 2.04
N VAL A 352 11.12 -13.51 0.75
CA VAL A 352 12.40 -13.97 0.21
C VAL A 352 13.50 -12.91 0.34
N MET A 353 13.20 -11.63 0.11
CA MET A 353 14.15 -10.52 0.30
C MET A 353 14.60 -10.39 1.76
N MET A 354 13.66 -10.40 2.72
CA MET A 354 14.00 -10.30 4.15
C MET A 354 14.89 -11.47 4.61
N VAL A 355 14.64 -12.67 4.06
CA VAL A 355 15.47 -13.84 4.36
C VAL A 355 16.89 -13.66 3.83
N HIS A 356 17.05 -13.10 2.63
CA HIS A 356 18.37 -12.84 2.06
C HIS A 356 19.19 -11.85 2.91
N GLU A 357 18.56 -10.80 3.44
CA GLU A 357 19.25 -9.83 4.31
C GLU A 357 19.69 -10.44 5.65
N ILE A 358 18.85 -11.30 6.23
CA ILE A 358 19.18 -12.02 7.47
C ILE A 358 20.33 -13.01 7.22
N VAL A 359 20.29 -13.75 6.11
CA VAL A 359 21.35 -14.65 5.64
C VAL A 359 22.68 -13.91 5.51
N ASP A 360 22.68 -12.72 4.90
CA ASP A 360 23.88 -11.89 4.74
C ASP A 360 24.41 -11.35 6.07
N GLY A 361 23.51 -10.96 6.98
CA GLY A 361 23.88 -10.57 8.34
C GLY A 361 24.58 -11.71 9.09
N VAL A 362 24.05 -12.93 8.99
CA VAL A 362 24.65 -14.12 9.61
C VAL A 362 26.00 -14.46 8.97
N LYS A 363 26.12 -14.44 7.62
CA LYS A 363 27.40 -14.65 6.90
C LYS A 363 28.48 -13.66 7.34
N ARG A 364 28.11 -12.39 7.60
CA ARG A 364 29.05 -11.37 8.10
C ARG A 364 29.54 -11.68 9.52
N LEU A 365 28.65 -12.15 10.40
CA LEU A 365 28.98 -12.50 11.78
C LEU A 365 29.90 -13.73 11.85
N THR A 366 29.64 -14.77 11.05
CA THR A 366 30.50 -15.96 10.98
C THR A 366 31.88 -15.65 10.39
N ARG A 367 31.97 -14.86 9.31
CA ARG A 367 33.27 -14.45 8.74
C ARG A 367 34.08 -13.57 9.69
N GLY A 368 33.43 -12.66 10.43
CA GLY A 368 34.10 -11.83 11.43
C GLY A 368 34.66 -12.61 12.62
N ALA A 369 34.05 -13.75 12.96
CA ALA A 369 34.51 -14.63 14.03
C ALA A 369 35.67 -15.56 13.60
N SER A 370 35.81 -15.87 12.30
CA SER A 370 36.88 -16.73 11.78
C SER A 370 38.19 -15.98 11.48
N SER A 371 38.21 -14.64 11.58
CA SER A 371 39.36 -13.77 11.33
C SER A 371 40.09 -13.33 12.62
N LYS A 372 39.64 -13.78 13.78
CA LYS A 372 40.31 -13.64 15.08
C LYS A 372 40.79 -15.02 15.52
#